data_AF-A0A7C5YJB9-F1
#
_entry.id   AF-A0A7C5YJB9-F1
#
_cell.length_a   1.000
_cell.length_b   1.000
_cell.length_c   1.000
_cell.angle_alpha   90.00
_cell.angle_beta   90.00
_cell.angle_gamma   90.00
#
_symmetry.space_group_name_H-M   'P 1'
#
loop_
_entity.id
_entity.type
_entity.pdbx_description
1 polymer ?
#
loop_
_entity_poly.entity_id
_entity_poly.type
_entity_poly.pdbx_seq_one_letter_code
_entity_poly.pdbx_strand_id
1 'polypeptide(L)'
;MGQLGVYFLHGDWIYVAATDGSDPNSGKHRYVVRYCARIPDAKGKLLATIDKTDEVWFYGGSSHPYRMAYEATATYPLLAAIEGVDGFGFWAFQWWQASEKIVWYNERSGMIKFGPTFLGLRDGYHDDRLLVWVTKHLKVVKMEQVASSLPNALLRIGETTSEIYRLCTIVNLNSPLTMNHLRRLLLEAAEKKDSR
;
A
#
# COMPACT_ATOMS: atom_id res chain seq x y z
N MET A 1 -12.39 16.73 25.36
CA MET A 1 -11.46 16.33 24.29
C MET A 1 -12.30 15.99 23.06
N GLY A 2 -11.91 16.45 21.87
CA GLY A 2 -12.64 16.12 20.64
C GLY A 2 -12.42 14.65 20.26
N GLN A 3 -13.39 14.04 19.57
CA GLN A 3 -13.27 12.68 19.06
C GLN A 3 -12.42 12.68 17.79
N LEU A 4 -11.49 11.73 17.68
CA LEU A 4 -10.69 11.53 16.47
C LEU A 4 -11.56 10.85 15.40
N GLY A 5 -11.48 11.34 14.16
CA GLY A 5 -12.23 10.83 13.02
C GLY A 5 -11.40 10.86 11.75
N VAL A 6 -11.89 10.18 10.70
CA VAL A 6 -11.23 10.12 9.40
C VAL A 6 -11.75 11.26 8.53
N TYR A 7 -10.82 11.99 7.90
CA TYR A 7 -11.15 12.97 6.87
C TYR A 7 -10.25 12.80 5.65
N PHE A 8 -10.72 13.27 4.50
CA PHE A 8 -10.01 13.27 3.23
C PHE A 8 -10.15 14.65 2.59
N LEU A 9 -9.06 15.25 2.13
CA LEU A 9 -9.07 16.51 1.39
C LEU A 9 -8.92 16.22 -0.11
N HIS A 10 -9.83 16.74 -0.93
CA HIS A 10 -9.73 16.67 -2.39
C HIS A 10 -10.18 17.98 -3.04
N GLY A 11 -9.25 18.65 -3.72
CA GLY A 11 -9.46 20.03 -4.18
C GLY A 11 -9.75 20.93 -2.98
N ASP A 12 -10.82 21.71 -3.09
CA ASP A 12 -11.27 22.63 -2.05
C ASP A 12 -12.21 21.99 -1.01
N TRP A 13 -12.41 20.66 -1.07
CA TRP A 13 -13.38 19.94 -0.26
C TRP A 13 -12.71 19.08 0.81
N ILE A 14 -13.16 19.22 2.06
CA ILE A 14 -12.86 18.28 3.14
C ILE A 14 -14.05 17.34 3.29
N TYR A 15 -13.83 16.07 3.01
CA TYR A 15 -14.76 14.98 3.26
C TYR A 15 -14.52 14.45 4.66
N VAL A 16 -15.57 14.40 5.49
CA VAL A 16 -15.48 13.92 6.87
C VAL A 16 -16.51 12.82 7.08
N ALA A 17 -16.09 11.71 7.68
CA ALA A 17 -17.00 10.71 8.21
C ALA A 17 -17.29 11.04 9.69
N ALA A 18 -18.54 11.39 10.01
CA ALA A 18 -18.93 11.62 11.39
C ALA A 18 -18.81 10.30 12.17
N THR A 19 -18.11 10.35 13.30
CA THR A 19 -17.82 9.16 14.13
C THR A 19 -19.06 8.53 14.76
N ASP A 20 -20.15 9.28 14.82
CA ASP A 20 -21.46 8.84 15.30
C ASP A 20 -22.41 8.41 14.16
N GLY A 21 -21.94 8.40 12.92
CA GLY A 21 -22.71 8.03 11.73
C GLY A 21 -23.79 9.05 11.33
N SER A 22 -23.87 10.20 12.00
CA SER A 22 -24.83 11.24 11.65
C SER A 22 -24.40 12.04 10.41
N ASP A 23 -25.32 12.82 9.84
CA ASP A 23 -24.99 13.69 8.71
C ASP A 23 -23.91 14.72 9.12
N PRO A 24 -22.71 14.69 8.51
CA PRO A 24 -21.64 15.62 8.82
C PRO A 24 -22.00 17.09 8.53
N ASN A 25 -23.02 17.34 7.70
CA ASN A 25 -23.50 18.68 7.36
C ASN A 25 -24.63 19.20 8.26
N SER A 26 -25.05 18.42 9.27
CA SER A 26 -26.21 18.74 10.12
C SER A 26 -26.04 19.97 11.04
N GLY A 27 -24.87 20.61 11.04
CA GLY A 27 -24.54 21.75 11.91
C GLY A 27 -24.32 21.37 13.38
N LYS A 28 -24.49 20.09 13.75
CA LYS A 28 -24.23 19.57 15.09
C LYS A 28 -22.75 19.35 15.38
N HIS A 29 -21.94 19.32 14.32
CA HIS A 29 -20.52 19.02 14.38
C HIS A 29 -19.68 20.29 14.23
N ARG A 30 -18.60 20.36 15.00
CA ARG A 30 -17.52 21.33 14.80
C ARG A 30 -16.24 20.56 14.54
N TYR A 31 -15.78 20.59 13.30
CA TYR A 31 -14.53 19.96 12.90
C TYR A 31 -13.37 20.94 13.08
N VAL A 32 -12.26 20.46 13.63
CA VAL A 32 -10.99 21.20 13.67
C VAL A 32 -9.97 20.34 12.93
N VAL A 33 -9.59 20.79 11.74
CA VAL A 33 -8.56 20.12 10.96
C VAL A 33 -7.20 20.73 11.32
N ARG A 34 -6.23 19.88 11.66
CA ARG A 34 -4.85 20.28 11.92
C ARG A 34 -3.96 19.61 10.90
N TYR A 35 -3.39 20.42 10.02
CA TYR A 35 -2.37 19.97 9.09
C TYR A 35 -1.00 20.20 9.72
N CYS A 36 -0.25 19.14 9.91
CA CYS A 36 1.18 19.22 10.19
C CYS A 36 1.89 18.50 9.06
N ALA A 37 2.67 19.23 8.26
CA ALA A 37 3.61 18.57 7.37
C ALA A 37 4.65 17.86 8.23
N ARG A 38 5.03 16.63 7.87
CA ARG A 38 6.10 15.86 8.53
C ARG A 38 7.47 16.42 8.14
N ILE A 39 7.66 17.72 8.35
CA ILE A 39 8.90 18.44 8.15
C ILE A 39 9.57 18.56 9.52
N PRO A 40 10.88 18.30 9.64
CA PRO A 40 11.61 18.58 10.87
C PRO A 40 11.52 20.07 11.21
N ASP A 41 11.30 20.40 12.48
CA ASP A 41 11.46 21.76 12.99
C ASP A 41 12.93 22.20 12.96
N ALA A 42 13.20 23.44 13.37
CA ALA A 42 14.57 23.96 13.45
C ALA A 42 15.51 23.17 14.37
N LYS A 43 14.98 22.25 15.19
CA LYS A 43 15.71 21.36 16.10
C LYS A 43 15.70 19.90 15.61
N GLY A 44 15.21 19.63 14.41
CA GLY A 44 15.15 18.30 13.81
C GLY A 44 13.97 17.44 14.28
N LYS A 45 13.07 17.95 15.12
CA LYS A 45 11.90 17.21 15.59
C LYS A 45 10.78 17.31 14.56
N LEU A 46 10.22 16.18 14.15
CA LEU A 46 9.08 16.16 13.24
C LEU A 46 7.87 16.88 13.84
N LEU A 47 7.29 17.82 13.09
CA LEU A 47 6.12 18.62 13.50
C LEU A 47 4.82 17.79 13.55
N ALA A 48 4.79 16.65 12.85
CA ALA A 48 3.74 15.64 12.94
C ALA A 48 4.33 14.36 13.50
N THR A 49 3.74 13.85 14.58
CA THR A 49 4.06 12.54 15.15
C THR A 49 2.93 11.58 14.82
N ILE A 50 3.30 10.37 14.41
CA ILE A 50 2.38 9.22 14.30
C ILE A 50 2.50 8.50 15.63
N ASP A 51 1.39 8.35 16.35
CA ASP A 51 1.38 7.62 17.61
C ASP A 51 1.55 6.13 17.35
N LYS A 52 2.11 5.39 18.30
CA LYS A 52 2.36 3.94 18.14
C LYS A 52 1.08 3.11 17.93
N THR A 53 -0.08 3.69 18.21
CA THR A 53 -1.40 3.07 18.06
C THR A 53 -2.08 3.44 16.75
N ASP A 54 -1.52 4.40 16.00
CA ASP A 54 -2.08 4.81 14.72
C ASP A 54 -1.76 3.76 13.67
N GLU A 55 -2.73 3.47 12.80
CA GLU A 55 -2.47 2.70 11.60
C GLU A 55 -1.96 3.64 10.49
N VAL A 56 -0.81 3.32 9.92
CA VAL A 56 -0.22 4.00 8.78
C VAL A 56 -0.51 3.20 7.53
N TRP A 57 -1.10 3.86 6.55
CA TRP A 57 -1.40 3.26 5.26
C TRP A 57 -0.79 4.12 4.17
N PHE A 58 -0.21 3.50 3.15
CA PHE A 58 0.07 4.25 1.92
C PHE A 58 -1.13 4.14 0.98
N TYR A 59 -1.35 5.17 0.19
CA TYR A 59 -2.42 5.17 -0.80
C TYR A 59 -1.81 5.22 -2.21
N GLY A 60 -2.27 4.32 -3.08
CA GLY A 60 -1.73 4.11 -4.41
C GLY A 60 -2.78 4.13 -5.51
N GLY A 61 -2.28 4.18 -6.74
CA GLY A 61 -3.08 4.12 -7.96
C GLY A 61 -2.52 5.01 -9.06
N SER A 62 -3.14 4.93 -10.23
CA SER A 62 -2.88 5.78 -11.39
C SER A 62 -4.17 6.46 -11.80
N SER A 63 -4.14 7.50 -12.64
CA SER A 63 -5.34 8.04 -13.28
C SER A 63 -6.06 7.02 -14.18
N HIS A 64 -5.36 5.96 -14.61
CA HIS A 64 -5.91 4.88 -15.44
C HIS A 64 -5.53 3.48 -14.91
N PRO A 65 -6.06 3.08 -13.74
CA PRO A 65 -5.68 1.85 -13.04
C PRO A 65 -5.82 0.61 -13.91
N TYR A 66 -6.84 0.52 -14.76
CA TYR A 66 -7.08 -0.63 -15.66
C TYR A 66 -5.99 -0.85 -16.71
N ARG A 67 -5.13 0.16 -16.96
CA ARG A 67 -3.98 0.06 -17.87
C ARG A 67 -2.69 -0.34 -17.15
N MET A 68 -2.70 -0.42 -15.82
CA MET A 68 -1.51 -0.76 -15.07
C MET A 68 -1.12 -2.21 -15.29
N ALA A 69 0.17 -2.43 -15.52
CA ALA A 69 0.73 -3.77 -15.61
C ALA A 69 0.64 -4.48 -14.25
N TYR A 70 0.62 -5.82 -14.30
CA TYR A 70 0.56 -6.67 -13.11
C TYR A 70 1.66 -6.30 -12.11
N GLU A 71 2.91 -6.22 -12.58
CA GLU A 71 4.09 -5.95 -11.76
C GLU A 71 4.03 -4.58 -11.07
N ALA A 72 3.54 -3.56 -11.76
CA ALA A 72 3.43 -2.21 -11.21
C ALA A 72 2.46 -2.15 -10.02
N THR A 73 1.53 -3.10 -9.97
CA THR A 73 0.49 -3.15 -8.93
C THR A 73 0.86 -4.11 -7.81
N ALA A 74 1.57 -5.21 -8.10
CA ALA A 74 2.14 -6.08 -7.09
C ALA A 74 3.17 -5.37 -6.18
N THR A 75 3.78 -4.29 -6.65
CA THR A 75 4.68 -3.46 -5.86
C THR A 75 4.02 -2.82 -4.63
N TYR A 76 2.73 -2.47 -4.71
CA TYR A 76 2.07 -1.76 -3.62
C TYR A 76 2.09 -2.58 -2.31
N PRO A 77 1.48 -3.77 -2.21
CA PRO A 77 1.52 -4.54 -0.97
C PRO A 77 2.95 -4.80 -0.44
N LEU A 78 3.89 -5.07 -1.34
CA LEU A 78 5.30 -5.29 -0.97
C LEU A 78 5.95 -4.04 -0.38
N LEU A 79 5.70 -2.86 -0.93
CA LEU A 79 6.18 -1.61 -0.35
C LEU A 79 5.59 -1.37 1.04
N ALA A 80 4.33 -1.74 1.31
CA ALA A 80 3.77 -1.64 2.66
C ALA A 80 4.61 -2.44 3.66
N ALA A 81 4.94 -3.68 3.29
CA ALA A 81 5.76 -4.57 4.09
C ALA A 81 7.14 -3.96 4.38
N ILE A 82 7.80 -3.45 3.33
CA ILE A 82 9.18 -2.95 3.32
C ILE A 82 9.29 -1.64 4.10
N GLU A 83 8.39 -0.69 3.87
CA GLU A 83 8.32 0.58 4.60
C GLU A 83 7.81 0.41 6.03
N GLY A 84 7.27 -0.76 6.35
CA GLY A 84 6.82 -1.09 7.70
C GLY A 84 5.53 -0.37 8.09
N VAL A 85 4.67 -0.06 7.12
CA VAL A 85 3.33 0.49 7.34
C VAL A 85 2.31 -0.64 7.46
N ASP A 86 1.11 -0.35 7.97
CA ASP A 86 0.09 -1.34 8.32
C ASP A 86 -0.67 -1.88 7.11
N GLY A 87 -0.71 -1.12 6.02
CA GLY A 87 -1.35 -1.58 4.80
C GLY A 87 -1.29 -0.59 3.65
N PHE A 88 -2.18 -0.85 2.68
CA PHE A 88 -2.31 -0.03 1.50
C PHE A 88 -3.75 0.15 1.04
N GLY A 89 -4.04 1.34 0.52
CA GLY A 89 -5.26 1.63 -0.21
C GLY A 89 -5.00 1.70 -1.71
N PHE A 90 -5.96 1.20 -2.51
CA PHE A 90 -5.97 1.37 -3.95
C PHE A 90 -7.36 1.86 -4.38
N TRP A 91 -7.41 3.00 -5.08
CA TRP A 91 -8.67 3.71 -5.30
C TRP A 91 -9.64 2.99 -6.23
N ALA A 92 -9.10 2.16 -7.13
CA ALA A 92 -9.87 1.50 -8.17
C ALA A 92 -10.41 0.15 -7.72
N PHE A 93 -11.72 -0.02 -7.80
CA PHE A 93 -12.37 -1.34 -7.69
C PHE A 93 -13.57 -1.38 -8.64
N GLN A 94 -14.68 -2.04 -8.29
CA GLN A 94 -15.81 -2.25 -9.19
C GLN A 94 -16.73 -1.02 -9.36
N TRP A 95 -16.86 -0.11 -8.38
CA TRP A 95 -18.04 0.78 -8.32
C TRP A 95 -17.80 2.29 -8.36
N TRP A 96 -16.61 2.80 -8.07
CA TRP A 96 -16.45 4.26 -7.98
C TRP A 96 -16.49 4.94 -9.34
N GLN A 97 -15.81 4.41 -10.36
CA GLN A 97 -15.86 4.97 -11.72
C GLN A 97 -16.08 3.86 -12.73
N ALA A 98 -17.09 4.03 -13.58
CA ALA A 98 -17.51 2.99 -14.52
C ALA A 98 -16.40 2.58 -15.50
N SER A 99 -15.55 3.53 -15.89
CA SER A 99 -14.45 3.37 -16.84
C SER A 99 -13.13 2.92 -16.19
N GLU A 100 -12.96 3.12 -14.88
CA GLU A 100 -11.68 2.96 -14.20
C GLU A 100 -11.68 1.75 -13.25
N LYS A 101 -12.32 0.66 -13.68
CA LYS A 101 -12.45 -0.56 -12.88
C LYS A 101 -11.33 -1.54 -13.17
N ILE A 102 -11.01 -2.35 -12.16
CA ILE A 102 -10.03 -3.44 -12.28
C ILE A 102 -10.67 -4.82 -12.08
N VAL A 103 -11.96 -4.84 -11.75
CA VAL A 103 -12.82 -6.03 -11.63
C VAL A 103 -14.15 -5.74 -12.32
N TRP A 104 -14.62 -6.67 -13.15
CA TRP A 104 -15.89 -6.58 -13.87
C TRP A 104 -16.79 -7.74 -13.49
N TYR A 105 -18.01 -7.43 -13.07
CA TYR A 105 -19.07 -8.41 -12.86
C TYR A 105 -20.05 -8.35 -14.02
N ASN A 106 -20.32 -9.50 -14.64
CA ASN A 106 -21.37 -9.66 -15.64
C ASN A 106 -22.62 -10.19 -14.94
N GLU A 107 -23.62 -9.33 -14.74
CA GLU A 107 -24.87 -9.69 -14.06
C GLU A 107 -25.66 -10.77 -14.79
N ARG A 108 -25.60 -10.80 -16.13
CA ARG A 108 -26.34 -11.77 -16.95
C ARG A 108 -25.78 -13.18 -16.84
N SER A 109 -24.46 -13.32 -16.78
CA SER A 109 -23.79 -14.63 -16.69
C SER A 109 -23.29 -14.98 -15.29
N GLY A 110 -23.37 -14.05 -14.33
CA GLY A 110 -22.78 -14.20 -13.00
C GLY A 110 -21.24 -14.22 -12.99
N MET A 111 -20.57 -13.98 -14.12
CA MET A 111 -19.12 -14.11 -14.22
C MET A 111 -18.39 -12.89 -13.69
N ILE A 112 -17.28 -13.11 -12.98
CA ILE A 112 -16.33 -12.07 -12.59
C ILE A 112 -15.09 -12.17 -13.47
N LYS A 113 -14.67 -11.04 -14.04
CA LYS A 113 -13.41 -10.88 -14.76
C LYS A 113 -12.47 -10.00 -13.95
N PHE A 114 -11.21 -10.43 -13.86
CA PHE A 114 -10.16 -9.71 -13.14
C PHE A 114 -9.18 -9.13 -14.15
N GLY A 115 -8.81 -7.88 -13.95
CA GLY A 115 -7.75 -7.23 -14.74
C GLY A 115 -6.37 -7.58 -14.19
N PRO A 116 -5.30 -7.36 -14.99
CA PRO A 116 -3.92 -7.53 -14.54
C PRO A 116 -3.61 -6.79 -13.23
N THR A 117 -4.17 -5.60 -13.07
CA THR A 117 -4.03 -4.78 -11.86
C THR A 117 -4.55 -5.49 -10.61
N PHE A 118 -5.76 -6.06 -10.67
CA PHE A 118 -6.32 -6.77 -9.52
C PHE A 118 -5.49 -7.99 -9.18
N LEU A 119 -5.05 -8.75 -10.19
CA LEU A 119 -4.20 -9.92 -9.98
C LEU A 119 -2.86 -9.53 -9.34
N GLY A 120 -2.25 -8.43 -9.78
CA GLY A 120 -1.01 -7.92 -9.18
C GLY A 120 -1.20 -7.51 -7.72
N LEU A 121 -2.26 -6.75 -7.40
CA LEU A 121 -2.59 -6.40 -6.01
C LEU A 121 -2.81 -7.63 -5.13
N ARG A 122 -3.59 -8.61 -5.61
CA ARG A 122 -3.89 -9.85 -4.88
C ARG A 122 -2.62 -10.67 -4.62
N ASP A 123 -1.84 -10.92 -5.68
CA ASP A 123 -0.67 -11.79 -5.58
C ASP A 123 0.45 -11.10 -4.80
N GLY A 124 0.65 -9.79 -5.00
CA GLY A 124 1.54 -8.99 -4.18
C GLY A 124 1.14 -9.01 -2.69
N TYR A 125 -0.16 -9.01 -2.37
CA TYR A 125 -0.62 -9.15 -0.98
C TYR A 125 -0.23 -10.50 -0.38
N HIS A 126 -0.39 -11.59 -1.13
CA HIS A 126 0.08 -12.90 -0.68
C HIS A 126 1.59 -12.93 -0.44
N ASP A 127 2.37 -12.28 -1.31
CA ASP A 127 3.82 -12.16 -1.17
C ASP A 127 4.23 -11.30 0.03
N ASP A 128 3.51 -10.19 0.29
CA ASP A 128 3.66 -9.37 1.49
C ASP A 128 3.41 -10.21 2.75
N ARG A 129 2.31 -10.98 2.82
CA ARG A 129 2.01 -11.82 3.98
C ARG A 129 3.12 -12.82 4.26
N LEU A 130 3.66 -13.47 3.22
CA LEU A 130 4.80 -14.37 3.34
C LEU A 130 6.05 -13.63 3.80
N LEU A 131 6.35 -12.48 3.20
CA LEU A 131 7.51 -11.65 3.55
C LEU A 131 7.46 -11.20 5.01
N VAL A 132 6.33 -10.67 5.48
CA VAL A 132 6.10 -10.24 6.86
C VAL A 132 6.22 -11.43 7.82
N TRP A 133 5.61 -12.56 7.48
CA TRP A 133 5.70 -13.77 8.30
C TRP A 133 7.15 -14.21 8.48
N VAL A 134 7.92 -14.32 7.41
CA VAL A 134 9.32 -14.78 7.45
C VAL A 134 10.24 -13.78 8.15
N THR A 135 10.10 -12.48 7.87
CA THR A 135 11.03 -11.45 8.34
C THR A 135 10.70 -10.90 9.73
N LYS A 136 9.42 -10.66 10.04
CA LYS A 136 8.99 -10.05 11.31
C LYS A 136 8.60 -11.10 12.36
N HIS A 137 7.88 -12.14 11.97
CA HIS A 137 7.37 -13.14 12.91
C HIS A 137 8.38 -14.29 13.12
N LEU A 138 8.88 -14.89 12.04
CA LEU A 138 9.85 -15.97 12.14
C LEU A 138 11.26 -15.44 12.41
N LYS A 139 11.58 -14.24 11.93
CA LYS A 139 12.90 -13.58 12.07
C LYS A 139 14.06 -14.41 11.54
N VAL A 140 13.81 -15.21 10.50
CA VAL A 140 14.82 -16.09 9.89
C VAL A 140 15.54 -15.46 8.71
N VAL A 141 14.97 -14.41 8.12
CA VAL A 141 15.57 -13.58 7.08
C VAL A 141 15.40 -12.12 7.50
N LYS A 142 16.41 -11.28 7.26
CA LYS A 142 16.31 -9.83 7.52
C LYS A 142 15.70 -9.10 6.34
N MET A 143 14.88 -8.08 6.59
CA MET A 143 14.23 -7.31 5.52
C MET A 143 15.26 -6.71 4.56
N GLU A 144 16.38 -6.21 5.07
CA GLU A 144 17.42 -5.54 4.28
C GLU A 144 18.17 -6.49 3.32
N GLN A 145 18.14 -7.80 3.60
CA GLN A 145 18.68 -8.83 2.70
C GLN A 145 17.73 -9.12 1.54
N VAL A 146 16.44 -8.92 1.75
CA VAL A 146 15.40 -9.15 0.74
C VAL A 146 15.17 -7.89 -0.09
N ALA A 147 15.03 -6.74 0.57
CA ALA A 147 14.69 -5.47 -0.02
C ALA A 147 15.65 -4.38 0.45
N SER A 148 16.40 -3.77 -0.48
CA SER A 148 17.22 -2.58 -0.20
C SER A 148 17.59 -1.85 -1.48
N SER A 149 18.27 -0.72 -1.34
CA SER A 149 18.81 0.05 -2.47
C SER A 149 20.10 -0.55 -3.06
N LEU A 150 20.61 -1.65 -2.49
CA LEU A 150 21.82 -2.29 -2.97
C LEU A 150 21.58 -2.98 -4.34
N PRO A 151 22.56 -2.96 -5.25
CA PRO A 151 22.39 -3.56 -6.59
C PRO A 151 22.08 -5.06 -6.59
N ASN A 152 22.49 -5.77 -5.55
CA ASN A 152 22.31 -7.21 -5.37
C ASN A 152 21.10 -7.58 -4.49
N ALA A 153 20.31 -6.59 -4.04
CA ALA A 153 19.07 -6.86 -3.33
C ALA A 153 18.09 -7.60 -4.24
N LEU A 154 17.34 -8.54 -3.68
CA LEU A 154 16.38 -9.33 -4.44
C LEU A 154 15.23 -8.44 -4.93
N LEU A 155 14.67 -7.62 -4.05
CA LEU A 155 13.79 -6.50 -4.35
C LEU A 155 14.61 -5.22 -4.30
N ARG A 156 14.90 -4.64 -5.46
CA ARG A 156 15.73 -3.44 -5.54
C ARG A 156 14.87 -2.20 -5.35
N ILE A 157 15.12 -1.48 -4.27
CA ILE A 157 14.50 -0.20 -3.98
C ILE A 157 15.25 0.90 -4.70
N GLY A 158 14.54 1.72 -5.48
CA GLY A 158 15.13 2.82 -6.23
C GLY A 158 14.08 3.83 -6.67
N GLU A 159 14.55 4.93 -7.24
CA GLU A 159 13.66 5.98 -7.73
C GLU A 159 13.13 5.64 -9.12
N THR A 160 11.83 5.82 -9.33
CA THR A 160 11.21 5.89 -10.65
C THR A 160 10.66 7.30 -10.89
N THR A 161 10.67 7.71 -12.15
CA THR A 161 10.05 8.97 -12.58
C THR A 161 8.85 8.65 -13.47
N SER A 162 7.69 9.23 -13.15
CA SER A 162 6.49 9.16 -13.97
C SER A 162 5.93 10.56 -14.14
N GLU A 163 5.98 11.07 -15.37
CA GLU A 163 5.60 12.44 -15.73
C GLU A 163 6.30 13.49 -14.85
N ILE A 164 5.60 14.03 -13.86
CA ILE A 164 6.07 15.06 -12.92
C ILE A 164 6.43 14.50 -11.54
N TYR A 165 6.21 13.21 -11.30
CA TYR A 165 6.41 12.56 -10.01
C TYR A 165 7.74 11.78 -9.97
N ARG A 166 8.45 11.91 -8.86
CA ARG A 166 9.54 11.02 -8.47
C ARG A 166 9.11 10.27 -7.23
N LEU A 167 9.23 8.95 -7.25
CA LEU A 167 8.84 8.12 -6.12
C LEU A 167 9.81 6.94 -5.96
N CYS A 168 10.05 6.57 -4.70
CA CYS A 168 10.83 5.39 -4.36
C CYS A 168 9.94 4.15 -4.52
N THR A 169 10.43 3.13 -5.23
CA THR A 169 9.67 1.92 -5.55
C THR A 169 10.57 0.71 -5.75
N ILE A 170 9.97 -0.46 -5.98
CA ILE A 170 10.69 -1.67 -6.38
C ILE A 170 10.92 -1.66 -7.90
N VAL A 171 12.16 -1.44 -8.33
CA VAL A 171 12.49 -1.15 -9.74
C VAL A 171 12.75 -2.39 -10.60
N ASN A 172 12.76 -3.59 -10.02
CA ASN A 172 13.06 -4.85 -10.70
C ASN A 172 11.92 -5.89 -10.63
N LEU A 173 10.70 -5.44 -10.28
CA LEU A 173 9.53 -6.31 -10.17
C LEU A 173 8.96 -6.75 -11.53
N ASN A 174 9.35 -6.09 -12.62
CA ASN A 174 9.01 -6.47 -14.00
C ASN A 174 9.65 -7.78 -14.45
N SER A 175 10.62 -8.30 -13.70
CA SER A 175 11.20 -9.62 -13.94
C SER A 175 10.41 -10.69 -13.16
N PRO A 176 9.72 -11.63 -13.84
CA PRO A 176 9.04 -12.73 -13.15
C PRO A 176 10.01 -13.63 -12.37
N LEU A 177 11.29 -13.65 -12.76
CA LEU A 177 12.34 -14.37 -12.04
C LEU A 177 12.56 -13.80 -10.64
N THR A 178 12.46 -12.47 -10.47
CA THR A 178 12.61 -11.80 -9.18
C THR A 178 11.57 -12.32 -8.19
N MET A 179 10.29 -12.32 -8.58
CA MET A 179 9.19 -12.77 -7.70
C MET A 179 9.26 -14.27 -7.39
N ASN A 180 9.60 -15.10 -8.39
CA ASN A 180 9.76 -16.53 -8.15
C ASN A 180 10.93 -16.83 -7.21
N HIS A 181 12.05 -16.14 -7.36
CA HIS A 181 13.19 -16.29 -6.47
C HIS A 181 12.85 -15.81 -5.04
N LEU A 182 12.16 -14.68 -4.91
CA LEU A 182 11.65 -14.20 -3.61
C LEU A 182 10.82 -15.28 -2.91
N ARG A 183 9.80 -15.80 -3.59
CA ARG A 183 8.89 -16.81 -3.01
C ARG A 183 9.65 -18.06 -2.56
N ARG A 184 10.56 -18.58 -3.39
CA ARG A 184 11.37 -19.76 -3.03
C ARG A 184 12.23 -19.50 -1.80
N LEU A 185 12.96 -18.39 -1.78
CA LEU A 185 13.82 -18.03 -0.65
C LEU A 185 13.01 -17.94 0.66
N LEU A 186 11.84 -17.29 0.62
CA LEU A 186 10.99 -17.12 1.79
C LEU A 186 10.38 -18.45 2.26
N LEU A 187 9.89 -19.29 1.34
CA LEU A 187 9.33 -20.60 1.67
C LEU A 187 10.39 -21.55 2.23
N GLU A 188 11.57 -21.64 1.60
CA GLU A 188 12.67 -22.46 2.11
C GLU A 188 13.15 -22.00 3.49
N ALA A 189 13.14 -20.70 3.75
CA ALA A 189 13.47 -20.15 5.06
C ALA A 189 12.43 -20.50 6.13
N ALA A 190 11.14 -20.53 5.76
CA ALA A 190 10.06 -20.96 6.65
C ALA A 190 10.17 -22.46 6.99
N GLU A 191 10.33 -23.32 5.99
CA GLU A 191 10.43 -24.79 6.17
C GLU A 191 11.60 -25.21 7.07
N LYS A 192 12.77 -24.57 6.91
CA LYS A 192 13.96 -24.85 7.74
C LYS A 192 13.76 -24.54 9.23
N LYS A 193 12.80 -23.67 9.56
CA LYS A 193 12.48 -23.35 10.96
C LYS A 193 11.53 -24.36 11.57
N ASP A 194 10.54 -24.84 10.82
CA ASP A 194 9.58 -25.85 11.29
C ASP A 194 10.22 -27.23 11.51
N SER A 195 11.40 -27.45 10.91
CA SER A 195 12.19 -28.68 11.05
C SER A 195 13.13 -28.70 12.28
N ARG A 196 13.10 -27.68 13.14
CA ARG A 196 13.94 -27.54 14.34
C ARG A 196 13.09 -27.47 15.60
#